data_AF-A0A7R7GKW7-F1
#
_entry.id   AF-A0A7R7GKW7-F1
#
_cell.length_a   1.000
_cell.length_b   1.000
_cell.length_c   1.000
_cell.angle_alpha   90.00
_cell.angle_beta   90.00
_cell.angle_gamma   90.00
#
_symmetry.space_group_name_H-M   'P 1'
#
loop_
_entity.id
_entity.type
_entity.pdbx_description
1 polymer ?
#
loop_
_entity_poly.entity_id
_entity_poly.type
_entity_poly.pdbx_seq_one_letter_code
_entity_poly.pdbx_strand_id
1 'polypeptide(L)'
;MEHTPGYRVFAYWMLAAGAVLAFISGLAPQPAMGHELWVSVILAGLVPYIVYAMTFPHLRGSALTVPGAALVLIHAGLVANQRFLNFNGYEDGLIYTVPLVLAVIMAGLVVWALLNRDPMGRPWHPLHH
;
A
#
# COMPACT_ATOMS: atom_id res chain seq x y z
N MET A 1 -2.26 -27.93 -7.81
CA MET A 1 -2.61 -26.77 -6.97
C MET A 1 -2.71 -25.60 -7.92
N GLU A 2 -3.95 -25.28 -8.25
CA GLU A 2 -4.33 -24.27 -9.24
C GLU A 2 -3.78 -22.90 -8.82
N HIS A 3 -3.05 -22.22 -9.71
CA HIS A 3 -2.71 -20.82 -9.53
C HIS A 3 -4.04 -20.05 -9.61
N THR A 4 -4.77 -19.87 -8.51
CA THR A 4 -6.02 -19.10 -8.56
C THR A 4 -5.68 -17.66 -8.91
N PRO A 5 -6.05 -17.16 -10.12
CA PRO A 5 -5.71 -15.81 -10.57
C PRO A 5 -6.29 -14.72 -9.65
N GLY A 6 -7.30 -15.05 -8.83
CA GLY A 6 -7.99 -14.13 -7.93
C GLY A 6 -7.09 -13.36 -6.96
N TYR A 7 -6.09 -14.01 -6.33
CA TYR A 7 -5.24 -13.32 -5.35
C TYR A 7 -4.39 -12.21 -5.97
N ARG A 8 -3.86 -12.41 -7.18
CA ARG A 8 -3.07 -11.38 -7.88
C ARG A 8 -3.96 -10.23 -8.36
N VAL A 9 -5.13 -10.56 -8.93
CA VAL A 9 -6.11 -9.55 -9.34
C VAL A 9 -6.54 -8.71 -8.13
N PHE A 10 -6.80 -9.34 -6.99
CA PHE A 10 -7.12 -8.64 -5.75
C PHE A 10 -5.98 -7.72 -5.28
N ALA A 11 -4.73 -8.17 -5.34
CA ALA A 11 -3.57 -7.33 -5.00
C ALA A 11 -3.43 -6.10 -5.91
N TYR A 12 -3.70 -6.24 -7.22
CA TYR A 12 -3.76 -5.10 -8.15
C TYR A 12 -4.88 -4.12 -7.79
N TRP A 13 -6.04 -4.61 -7.38
CA TRP A 13 -7.11 -3.75 -6.87
C TRP A 13 -6.71 -2.98 -5.62
N MET A 14 -5.97 -3.60 -4.70
CA MET A 14 -5.44 -2.90 -3.52
C MET A 14 -4.46 -1.80 -3.91
N LEU A 15 -3.60 -2.06 -4.90
CA LEU A 15 -2.66 -1.05 -5.43
C LEU A 15 -3.41 0.14 -6.05
N ALA A 16 -4.41 -0.14 -6.89
CA ALA A 16 -5.24 0.89 -7.52
C ALA A 16 -6.02 1.72 -6.48
N ALA A 17 -6.64 1.05 -5.50
CA ALA A 17 -7.33 1.72 -4.40
C ALA A 17 -6.38 2.62 -3.60
N GLY A 18 -5.15 2.15 -3.33
CA GLY A 18 -4.11 2.93 -2.67
C GLY A 18 -3.72 4.20 -3.43
N ALA A 19 -3.55 4.09 -4.76
CA ALA A 19 -3.25 5.23 -5.61
C ALA A 19 -4.37 6.27 -5.60
N VAL A 20 -5.63 5.81 -5.66
CA VAL A 20 -6.81 6.69 -5.57
C VAL A 20 -6.87 7.36 -4.19
N LEU A 21 -6.62 6.63 -3.11
CA LEU A 21 -6.60 7.20 -1.75
C LEU A 21 -5.51 8.27 -1.59
N ALA A 22 -4.30 8.01 -2.11
CA ALA A 22 -3.20 8.98 -2.09
C ALA A 22 -3.53 10.23 -2.91
N PHE A 23 -4.24 10.09 -4.03
CA PHE A 23 -4.70 11.23 -4.81
C PHE A 23 -5.78 12.04 -4.07
N ILE A 24 -6.78 11.37 -3.48
CA ILE A 24 -7.84 12.00 -2.70
C ILE A 24 -7.28 12.75 -1.49
N SER A 25 -6.29 12.19 -0.81
CA SER A 25 -5.66 12.85 0.34
C SER A 25 -4.95 14.14 -0.09
N GLY A 26 -4.30 14.17 -1.25
CA GLY A 26 -3.65 15.38 -1.77
C GLY A 26 -4.58 16.49 -2.26
N LEU A 27 -5.86 16.22 -2.51
CA LEU A 27 -6.78 17.17 -3.17
C LEU A 27 -7.48 18.14 -2.21
N ALA A 28 -6.77 19.02 -1.48
CA ALA A 28 -7.33 19.95 -0.48
C ALA A 28 -8.40 20.91 -1.02
N PRO A 29 -9.51 21.20 -0.32
CA PRO A 29 -10.44 22.24 -0.75
C PRO A 29 -9.83 23.59 -0.40
N GLN A 30 -9.73 24.51 -1.36
CA GLN A 30 -9.20 25.84 -1.11
C GLN A 30 -10.28 26.89 -1.43
N PRO A 31 -10.65 27.76 -0.47
CA PRO A 31 -11.75 28.72 -0.65
C PRO A 31 -11.56 29.68 -1.84
N ALA A 32 -10.32 29.93 -2.25
CA ALA A 32 -10.00 30.88 -3.31
C ALA A 32 -9.92 30.28 -4.72
N MET A 33 -9.62 28.98 -4.87
CA MET A 33 -9.35 28.34 -6.17
C MET A 33 -10.08 27.01 -6.39
N GLY A 34 -10.98 26.62 -5.48
CA GLY A 34 -11.69 25.34 -5.53
C GLY A 34 -10.89 24.23 -4.87
N HIS A 35 -9.76 23.83 -5.48
CA HIS A 35 -8.89 22.78 -4.94
C HIS A 35 -7.40 23.10 -5.05
N GLU A 36 -6.65 22.82 -3.99
CA GLU A 36 -5.19 22.83 -3.95
C GLU A 36 -4.66 21.40 -3.96
N LEU A 37 -3.63 21.15 -4.77
CA LEU A 37 -3.01 19.83 -4.88
C LEU A 37 -1.73 19.75 -4.06
N TRP A 38 -1.78 19.00 -2.97
CA TRP A 38 -0.66 18.81 -2.05
C TRP A 38 0.19 17.63 -2.49
N VAL A 39 1.12 17.89 -3.42
CA VAL A 39 1.96 16.85 -4.05
C VAL A 39 2.75 16.03 -3.03
N SER A 40 3.23 16.66 -1.96
CA SER A 40 3.93 15.97 -0.86
C SER A 40 3.08 14.90 -0.18
N VAL A 41 1.79 15.18 0.04
CA VAL A 41 0.83 14.24 0.64
C VAL A 41 0.58 13.06 -0.30
N ILE A 42 0.44 13.32 -1.60
CA ILE A 42 0.28 12.27 -2.61
C ILE A 42 1.49 11.34 -2.62
N LEU A 43 2.69 11.92 -2.67
CA LEU A 43 3.94 11.15 -2.68
C LEU A 43 4.09 10.31 -1.41
N ALA A 44 3.87 10.90 -0.23
CA ALA A 44 3.90 10.17 1.04
C ALA A 44 2.89 9.02 1.05
N GLY A 45 1.66 9.26 0.59
CA GLY A 45 0.60 8.27 0.48
C GLY A 45 0.89 7.14 -0.51
N LEU A 46 1.62 7.41 -1.61
CA LEU A 46 1.96 6.42 -2.64
C LEU A 46 3.11 5.48 -2.25
N VAL A 47 4.09 5.98 -1.49
CA VAL A 47 5.31 5.23 -1.12
C VAL A 47 5.00 3.82 -0.58
N PRO A 48 4.11 3.61 0.40
CA PRO A 48 3.87 2.25 0.92
C PRO A 48 3.31 1.29 -0.15
N TYR A 49 2.56 1.79 -1.13
CA TYR A 49 2.02 0.98 -2.23
C TYR A 49 3.09 0.62 -3.26
N ILE A 50 4.01 1.55 -3.53
CA ILE A 50 5.19 1.27 -4.37
C ILE A 50 6.02 0.15 -3.74
N VAL A 51 6.28 0.25 -2.43
CA VAL A 51 7.03 -0.78 -1.70
C VAL A 51 6.26 -2.11 -1.66
N TYR A 52 4.95 -2.06 -1.41
CA TYR A 52 4.10 -3.26 -1.46
C TYR A 52 4.13 -3.94 -2.83
N ALA A 53 4.11 -3.18 -3.94
CA ALA A 53 4.20 -3.73 -5.30
C ALA A 53 5.48 -4.56 -5.54
N MET A 54 6.59 -4.21 -4.89
CA MET A 54 7.85 -4.96 -4.97
C MET A 54 7.73 -6.40 -4.40
N THR A 55 6.72 -6.66 -3.57
CA THR A 55 6.46 -8.01 -3.04
C THR A 55 5.80 -8.94 -4.05
N PHE A 56 5.21 -8.42 -5.14
CA PHE A 56 4.36 -9.19 -6.06
C PHE A 56 5.07 -10.36 -6.76
N PRO A 57 6.35 -10.24 -7.17
CA PRO A 57 7.09 -11.36 -7.72
C PRO A 57 7.29 -12.49 -6.70
N HIS A 58 7.42 -12.14 -5.42
CA HIS A 58 7.90 -13.01 -4.35
C HIS A 58 6.77 -13.66 -3.53
N LEU A 59 5.68 -12.94 -3.27
CA LEU A 59 4.58 -13.41 -2.41
C LEU A 59 3.42 -14.01 -3.22
N ARG A 60 2.69 -14.95 -2.58
CA ARG A 60 1.53 -15.64 -3.16
C ARG A 60 0.41 -15.76 -2.12
N GLY A 61 -0.83 -15.94 -2.60
CA GLY A 61 -1.99 -16.21 -1.74
C GLY A 61 -2.21 -15.13 -0.68
N SER A 62 -2.53 -15.57 0.53
CA SER A 62 -2.80 -14.70 1.68
C SER A 62 -1.60 -13.84 2.09
N ALA A 63 -0.38 -14.34 1.95
CA ALA A 63 0.84 -13.58 2.25
C ALA A 63 0.97 -12.33 1.37
N LEU A 64 0.40 -12.35 0.15
CA LEU A 64 0.31 -11.17 -0.70
C LEU A 64 -0.90 -10.30 -0.34
N THR A 65 -2.09 -10.89 -0.19
CA THR A 65 -3.34 -10.10 -0.12
C THR A 65 -3.64 -9.50 1.25
N VAL A 66 -3.26 -10.15 2.35
CA VAL A 66 -3.52 -9.65 3.71
C VAL A 66 -2.78 -8.34 3.98
N PRO A 67 -1.47 -8.21 3.70
CA PRO A 67 -0.76 -6.95 3.88
C PRO A 67 -1.32 -5.83 3.01
N GLY A 68 -1.68 -6.12 1.76
CA GLY A 68 -2.29 -5.14 0.86
C GLY A 68 -3.64 -4.62 1.35
N ALA A 69 -4.51 -5.52 1.83
CA ALA A 69 -5.79 -5.15 2.40
C ALA A 69 -5.62 -4.30 3.68
N ALA A 70 -4.73 -4.72 4.59
CA ALA A 70 -4.43 -3.96 5.79
C ALA A 70 -3.90 -2.55 5.46
N LEU A 71 -3.00 -2.46 4.48
CA LEU A 71 -2.45 -1.19 4.02
C LEU A 71 -3.53 -0.24 3.51
N VAL A 72 -4.44 -0.73 2.65
CA VAL A 72 -5.58 0.06 2.15
C VAL A 72 -6.51 0.49 3.28
N LEU A 73 -6.88 -0.42 4.19
CA LEU A 73 -7.82 -0.11 5.28
C LEU A 73 -7.25 0.95 6.23
N ILE A 74 -5.99 0.83 6.62
CA ILE A 74 -5.34 1.80 7.52
C ILE A 74 -5.25 3.16 6.83
N HIS A 75 -4.82 3.20 5.55
CA HIS A 75 -4.71 4.46 4.82
C HIS A 75 -6.09 5.09 4.57
N ALA A 76 -7.12 4.30 4.24
CA ALA A 76 -8.48 4.79 4.09
C ALA A 76 -9.02 5.38 5.39
N GLY A 77 -8.78 4.73 6.54
CA GLY A 77 -9.14 5.27 7.85
C GLY A 77 -8.42 6.57 8.19
N LEU A 78 -7.13 6.66 7.86
CA LEU A 78 -6.34 7.88 8.03
C LEU A 78 -6.89 9.01 7.16
N VAL A 79 -7.15 8.76 5.88
CA VAL A 79 -7.75 9.74 4.97
C VAL A 79 -9.14 10.12 5.51
N ALA A 80 -10.01 9.18 5.85
CA ALA A 80 -11.32 9.49 6.43
C ALA A 80 -11.23 10.45 7.61
N ASN A 81 -10.35 10.15 8.56
CA ASN A 81 -10.16 10.95 9.76
C ASN A 81 -9.58 12.34 9.46
N GLN A 82 -8.45 12.40 8.76
CA GLN A 82 -7.67 13.63 8.56
C GLN A 82 -8.24 14.51 7.45
N ARG A 83 -8.99 13.93 6.51
CA ARG A 83 -9.48 14.62 5.31
C ARG A 83 -10.91 15.09 5.41
N PHE A 84 -11.76 14.27 6.01
CA PHE A 84 -13.21 14.46 5.96
C PHE A 84 -13.80 14.75 7.33
N LEU A 85 -13.23 14.20 8.41
CA LEU A 85 -13.76 14.37 9.76
C LEU A 85 -13.07 15.49 10.54
N ASN A 86 -11.74 15.60 10.45
CA ASN A 86 -10.93 16.50 11.28
C ASN A 86 -9.86 17.24 10.45
N PHE A 87 -10.24 17.79 9.30
CA PHE A 87 -9.28 18.50 8.46
C PHE A 87 -8.85 19.83 9.08
N ASN A 88 -7.60 19.87 9.54
CA ASN A 88 -6.93 21.05 10.09
C ASN A 88 -5.71 21.45 9.24
N GLY A 89 -5.67 21.09 7.96
CA GLY A 89 -4.47 21.32 7.12
C GLY A 89 -3.31 20.38 7.43
N TYR A 90 -3.58 19.23 8.09
CA TYR A 90 -2.60 18.21 8.43
C TYR A 90 -1.50 18.67 9.41
N GLU A 91 -1.85 19.56 10.34
CA GLU A 91 -0.91 20.14 11.31
C GLU A 91 -0.22 19.09 12.20
N ASP A 92 -0.89 17.98 12.51
CA ASP A 92 -0.33 16.89 13.32
C ASP A 92 0.68 16.02 12.55
N GLY A 93 0.80 16.23 11.24
CA GLY A 93 1.71 15.51 10.36
C GLY A 93 1.37 14.02 10.17
N LEU A 94 0.25 13.52 10.68
CA LEU A 94 -0.09 12.09 10.62
C LEU A 94 -0.31 11.61 9.19
N ILE A 95 -0.85 12.47 8.33
CA ILE A 95 -1.02 12.16 6.90
C ILE A 95 0.31 11.86 6.19
N TYR A 96 1.43 12.32 6.74
CA TYR A 96 2.77 12.05 6.22
C TYR A 96 3.44 10.89 6.95
N THR A 97 3.42 10.92 8.29
CA THR A 97 4.20 9.99 9.11
C THR A 97 3.63 8.57 9.08
N VAL A 98 2.30 8.41 9.10
CA VAL A 98 1.68 7.08 9.08
C VAL A 98 1.95 6.33 7.77
N PRO A 99 1.79 6.92 6.56
CA PRO A 99 2.17 6.25 5.32
C PRO A 99 3.65 5.87 5.25
N LEU A 100 4.55 6.69 5.80
CA LEU A 100 5.98 6.36 5.86
C LEU A 100 6.26 5.18 6.79
N VAL A 101 5.62 5.12 7.96
CA VAL A 101 5.74 3.95 8.86
C VAL A 101 5.20 2.69 8.17
N LEU A 102 4.07 2.79 7.47
CA LEU A 102 3.52 1.69 6.67
C LEU A 102 4.50 1.25 5.58
N ALA A 103 5.20 2.19 4.93
CA ALA A 103 6.21 1.87 3.94
C ALA A 103 7.40 1.11 4.54
N VAL A 104 7.85 1.49 5.73
CA VAL A 104 8.90 0.75 6.46
C VAL A 104 8.44 -0.67 6.80
N ILE A 105 7.19 -0.84 7.24
CA ILE A 105 6.61 -2.16 7.50
C ILE A 105 6.56 -3.00 6.21
N MET A 106 6.11 -2.41 5.10
CA MET A 106 6.10 -3.08 3.80
C MET A 106 7.52 -3.41 3.31
N ALA A 107 8.51 -2.56 3.59
CA ALA A 107 9.91 -2.84 3.26
C ALA A 107 10.41 -4.05 4.06
N GLY A 108 10.05 -4.15 5.35
CA GLY A 108 10.31 -5.35 6.15
C GLY A 108 9.69 -6.61 5.55
N LEU A 109 8.46 -6.51 5.01
CA LEU A 109 7.82 -7.60 4.29
C LEU A 109 8.55 -7.97 2.99
N VAL A 110 9.05 -6.99 2.23
CA VAL A 110 9.88 -7.24 1.03
C VAL A 110 11.15 -7.98 1.43
N VAL A 111 11.87 -7.51 2.45
CA VAL A 111 13.08 -8.17 2.95
C VAL A 111 12.78 -9.60 3.40
N TRP A 112 11.71 -9.79 4.17
CA TRP A 112 11.28 -11.13 4.59
C TRP A 112 10.97 -12.03 3.38
N ALA A 113 10.30 -11.51 2.36
CA ALA A 113 9.99 -12.25 1.14
C ALA A 113 11.24 -12.62 0.32
N LEU A 114 12.26 -11.76 0.31
CA LEU A 114 13.54 -12.03 -0.35
C LEU A 114 14.37 -13.07 0.38
N LEU A 115 14.36 -13.06 1.71
CA LEU A 115 15.09 -14.02 2.54
C LEU A 115 14.44 -15.41 2.54
N ASN A 116 13.11 -15.48 2.46
CA ASN A 116 12.37 -16.72 2.42
C ASN A 116 12.05 -17.10 0.97
N ARG A 117 12.91 -17.90 0.33
CA ARG A 117 12.77 -18.35 -1.07
C ARG A 117 11.48 -19.14 -1.38
N ASP A 118 10.70 -19.51 -0.36
CA ASP A 118 9.42 -20.23 -0.49
C ASP A 118 8.33 -19.70 0.46
N PRO A 119 7.78 -18.49 0.25
CA PRO A 119 6.88 -17.89 1.23
C PRO A 119 5.44 -18.42 1.16
N MET A 120 5.10 -19.36 0.24
CA MET A 120 4.00 -20.37 0.35
C MET A 120 3.85 -21.23 -0.93
N GLY A 121 4.80 -22.14 -1.19
CA GLY A 121 4.52 -23.44 -1.84
C GLY A 121 5.07 -23.73 -3.26
N ARG A 122 6.34 -24.14 -3.39
CA ARG A 122 6.76 -25.53 -3.70
C ARG A 122 8.30 -25.65 -3.67
N PRO A 123 8.85 -26.78 -3.19
CA PRO A 123 10.28 -26.96 -2.99
C PRO A 123 11.03 -26.84 -4.31
N TRP A 124 12.19 -26.19 -4.25
CA TRP A 124 13.27 -26.37 -5.22
C TRP A 124 13.57 -27.87 -5.35
N HIS A 125 12.97 -28.55 -6.32
CA HIS A 125 13.54 -29.77 -6.85
C HIS A 125 14.62 -29.34 -7.85
N PRO A 126 15.91 -29.57 -7.57
CA PRO A 126 16.88 -29.57 -8.65
C PRO A 126 16.45 -30.68 -9.60
N LEU A 127 16.19 -30.32 -10.85
CA LEU A 127 16.08 -31.30 -11.92
C LEU A 127 17.46 -31.95 -12.06
N HIS A 128 17.67 -33.04 -11.33
CA HIS A 128 18.71 -33.99 -11.64
C HIS A 128 18.25 -34.79 -12.84
N HIS A 129 18.74 -34.41 -14.02
CA HIS A 129 18.88 -35.27 -15.17
C HIS A 129 20.37 -35.29 -15.56
#